data_AF-A0ABD0QYN5-F1
#
_entry.id   AF-A0ABD0QYN5-F1
#
_cell.length_a   1.000
_cell.length_b   1.000
_cell.length_c   1.000
_cell.angle_alpha   90.00
_cell.angle_beta   90.00
_cell.angle_gamma   90.00
#
_symmetry.space_group_name_H-M   'P 1'
#
loop_
_entity.id
_entity.type
_entity.pdbx_description
1 polymer ?
#
loop_
_entity_poly.entity_id
_entity_poly.type
_entity_poly.pdbx_seq_one_letter_code
_entity_poly.pdbx_strand_id
1 'polypeptide(L)'
;MLGKPQNDQNVESSRPPARRVQKGQRPVPHRKPSVTDSSPAQESNFQSTPLGATSSINILAGFAGKNRVLVISAPNDSDGYYRLMMNLLKPDVYCEMADRHMQQIIMFHEKGNMGGKVRRISNQGSLVEEPLDPGLVPRLMGFLKLEDGKFGMVLLRKTLQVEERYPYPVQLEAIYEAIDQAPMRRLEKSRQKGFVQKCKTAGVEGQVVQSVGSNAVGLQPQ
;
A
#
# COMPACT_ATOMS: atom_id res chain seq x y z
N MET A 1 -56.47 -47.02 37.19
CA MET A 1 -55.64 -48.02 36.50
C MET A 1 -54.44 -47.28 35.93
N LEU A 2 -53.35 -47.10 36.70
CA LEU A 2 -52.14 -47.95 36.71
C LEU A 2 -51.61 -48.22 35.29
N GLY A 3 -50.38 -47.91 34.89
CA GLY A 3 -49.21 -47.36 35.57
C GLY A 3 -48.07 -47.15 34.55
N LYS A 4 -47.03 -46.41 34.92
CA LYS A 4 -45.71 -46.50 34.27
C LYS A 4 -45.06 -47.85 34.60
N PRO A 5 -44.05 -48.27 33.81
CA PRO A 5 -42.75 -48.41 34.45
C PRO A 5 -41.58 -47.89 33.64
N GLN A 6 -40.59 -47.48 34.43
CA GLN A 6 -39.18 -47.23 34.13
C GLN A 6 -38.46 -48.57 33.95
N ASN A 7 -37.40 -48.63 33.15
CA ASN A 7 -36.31 -49.56 33.45
C ASN A 7 -34.95 -48.96 33.06
N ASP A 8 -34.08 -48.92 34.06
CA ASP A 8 -32.67 -48.58 34.02
C ASP A 8 -31.86 -49.71 33.37
N GLN A 9 -30.73 -49.37 32.73
CA GLN A 9 -29.47 -50.07 33.03
C GLN A 9 -28.24 -49.32 32.49
N ASN A 10 -27.37 -49.06 33.45
CA ASN A 10 -26.04 -48.49 33.41
C ASN A 10 -25.03 -49.51 32.84
N VAL A 11 -24.12 -49.10 31.95
CA VAL A 11 -22.83 -49.81 31.76
C VAL A 11 -21.71 -48.79 31.68
N GLU A 12 -20.93 -48.84 32.74
CA GLU A 12 -19.65 -48.22 33.03
C GLU A 12 -18.54 -48.65 32.04
N SER A 13 -17.56 -47.76 31.88
CA SER A 13 -16.12 -48.08 31.98
C SER A 13 -15.25 -48.04 30.70
N SER A 14 -14.20 -47.20 30.83
CA SER A 14 -12.78 -47.50 30.51
C SER A 14 -12.13 -46.70 29.36
N ARG A 15 -11.54 -45.54 29.72
CA ARG A 15 -10.18 -45.12 29.28
C ARG A 15 -9.13 -45.88 30.13
N PRO A 16 -7.79 -45.80 29.94
CA PRO A 16 -6.88 -45.25 28.90
C PRO A 16 -5.78 -46.34 28.56
N PRO A 17 -4.46 -46.14 28.23
CA PRO A 17 -3.65 -44.92 28.15
C PRO A 17 -2.62 -44.78 27.00
N ALA A 18 -2.04 -43.58 27.00
CA ALA A 18 -0.92 -43.08 26.21
C ALA A 18 0.37 -43.91 26.36
N ARG A 19 1.13 -44.00 25.26
CA ARG A 19 2.49 -44.55 25.25
C ARG A 19 3.52 -43.42 25.24
N ARG A 20 4.34 -43.39 26.29
CA ARG A 20 5.52 -42.56 26.50
C ARG A 20 6.75 -43.43 26.23
N VAL A 21 7.66 -43.02 25.36
CA VAL A 21 8.99 -43.66 25.20
C VAL A 21 10.09 -42.59 25.29
N GLN A 22 11.21 -43.01 25.89
CA GLN A 22 12.17 -42.24 26.66
C GLN A 22 13.40 -41.76 25.86
N LYS A 23 14.14 -40.86 26.52
CA LYS A 23 15.50 -40.34 26.27
C LYS A 23 16.53 -41.39 25.81
N GLY A 24 17.41 -40.98 24.91
CA GLY A 24 18.72 -41.57 24.63
C GLY A 24 19.79 -40.48 24.49
N GLN A 25 20.98 -40.73 25.05
CA GLN A 25 22.07 -39.78 25.33
C GLN A 25 23.03 -39.56 24.15
N ARG A 26 23.83 -38.48 24.27
CA ARG A 26 24.90 -37.97 23.41
C ARG A 26 26.19 -38.80 23.52
N PRO A 27 27.03 -38.87 22.48
CA PRO A 27 28.47 -38.59 22.70
C PRO A 27 29.20 -37.85 21.55
N VAL A 28 30.28 -37.15 21.93
CA VAL A 28 31.43 -36.60 21.16
C VAL A 28 32.65 -36.80 22.10
N PRO A 29 33.96 -36.82 21.73
CA PRO A 29 34.62 -36.38 20.48
C PRO A 29 35.88 -37.21 20.02
N HIS A 30 36.48 -36.90 18.85
CA HIS A 30 37.94 -36.96 18.62
C HIS A 30 38.44 -36.23 17.33
N ARG A 31 39.77 -36.08 17.20
CA ARG A 31 40.61 -35.02 16.58
C ARG A 31 40.96 -35.16 15.07
N LYS A 32 41.15 -33.98 14.42
CA LYS A 32 42.03 -33.48 13.28
C LYS A 32 43.19 -34.38 12.73
N PRO A 33 43.73 -34.22 11.48
CA PRO A 33 44.24 -32.93 10.90
C PRO A 33 44.25 -32.65 9.36
N SER A 34 44.37 -31.35 9.04
CA SER A 34 45.07 -30.60 7.94
C SER A 34 45.33 -31.23 6.56
N VAL A 35 44.94 -30.53 5.46
CA VAL A 35 45.81 -30.12 4.31
C VAL A 35 45.16 -28.95 3.54
N THR A 36 46.01 -28.00 3.15
CA THR A 36 45.87 -26.79 2.32
C THR A 36 45.37 -27.05 0.90
N ASP A 37 44.49 -26.20 0.36
CA ASP A 37 44.57 -25.83 -1.06
C ASP A 37 44.02 -24.42 -1.30
N SER A 38 44.66 -23.77 -2.26
CA SER A 38 44.67 -22.37 -2.61
C SER A 38 43.92 -22.16 -3.92
N SER A 39 42.99 -21.20 -3.98
CA SER A 39 42.62 -20.50 -5.23
C SER A 39 41.84 -19.20 -4.93
N PRO A 40 42.13 -18.10 -5.65
CA PRO A 40 41.57 -16.79 -5.35
C PRO A 40 40.17 -16.64 -5.94
N ALA A 41 39.21 -16.26 -5.11
CA ALA A 41 37.87 -15.89 -5.55
C ALA A 41 37.90 -14.48 -6.16
N GLN A 42 37.34 -14.40 -7.35
CA GLN A 42 37.28 -13.26 -8.25
C GLN A 42 36.73 -11.99 -7.57
N GLU A 43 37.40 -10.87 -7.80
CA GLU A 43 36.88 -9.53 -7.57
C GLU A 43 35.56 -9.37 -8.33
N SER A 44 34.45 -9.26 -7.58
CA SER A 44 33.18 -8.82 -8.11
C SER A 44 33.32 -7.34 -8.47
N ASN A 45 33.61 -7.11 -9.74
CA ASN A 45 33.60 -5.81 -10.39
C ASN A 45 32.22 -5.15 -10.14
N PHE A 46 32.13 -4.26 -9.15
CA PHE A 46 30.96 -3.41 -8.96
C PHE A 46 30.92 -2.42 -10.13
N GLN A 47 30.37 -2.87 -11.25
CA GLN A 47 29.93 -1.98 -12.31
C GLN A 47 28.78 -1.15 -11.75
N SER A 48 29.13 0.12 -11.53
CA SER A 48 28.26 1.23 -11.18
C SER A 48 27.02 1.23 -12.07
N THR A 49 25.89 0.85 -11.48
CA THR A 49 24.58 1.07 -12.07
C THR A 49 24.35 2.58 -12.21
N PRO A 50 23.84 3.09 -13.34
CA PRO A 50 23.67 4.51 -13.53
C PRO A 50 22.66 5.06 -12.52
N LEU A 51 23.06 6.13 -11.84
CA LEU A 51 22.33 6.90 -10.79
C LEU A 51 21.02 7.56 -11.29
N GLY A 52 20.47 7.11 -12.41
CA GLY A 52 19.29 7.68 -13.06
C GLY A 52 17.98 6.89 -12.84
N ALA A 53 17.99 5.74 -12.16
CA ALA A 53 16.78 4.95 -11.90
C ALA A 53 16.22 5.08 -10.47
N THR A 54 16.97 5.73 -9.57
CA THR A 54 16.73 5.64 -8.11
C THR A 54 15.81 6.71 -7.55
N SER A 55 15.65 7.88 -8.19
CA SER A 55 14.82 8.96 -7.59
C SER A 55 13.30 8.81 -7.80
N SER A 56 12.84 8.10 -8.83
CA SER A 56 11.41 7.78 -9.02
C SER A 56 10.92 6.69 -8.07
N ILE A 57 11.84 5.80 -7.68
CA ILE A 57 11.61 4.76 -6.67
C ILE A 57 11.45 5.39 -5.29
N ASN A 58 12.08 6.54 -5.01
CA ASN A 58 12.02 7.14 -3.68
C ASN A 58 10.60 7.57 -3.25
N ILE A 59 9.76 8.05 -4.17
CA ILE A 59 8.38 8.43 -3.81
C ILE A 59 7.52 7.19 -3.58
N LEU A 60 7.56 6.21 -4.51
CA LEU A 60 6.80 4.97 -4.37
C LEU A 60 7.24 4.14 -3.15
N ALA A 61 8.54 4.17 -2.81
CA ALA A 61 9.10 3.51 -1.62
C ALA A 61 8.44 4.01 -0.32
N GLY A 62 8.03 5.28 -0.27
CA GLY A 62 7.30 5.83 0.88
C GLY A 62 5.95 5.16 1.14
N PHE A 63 5.34 4.55 0.11
CA PHE A 63 4.05 3.86 0.19
C PHE A 63 4.17 2.35 0.37
N ALA A 64 5.32 1.76 0.02
CA ALA A 64 5.54 0.32 0.08
C ALA A 64 5.20 -0.27 1.46
N GLY A 65 4.38 -1.32 1.45
CA GLY A 65 3.90 -2.02 2.64
C GLY A 65 2.85 -1.28 3.47
N LYS A 66 2.67 0.03 3.26
CA LYS A 66 1.82 0.88 4.10
C LYS A 66 0.52 1.26 3.38
N ASN A 67 0.62 1.71 2.14
CA ASN A 67 -0.45 2.38 1.43
C ASN A 67 -0.66 1.78 0.04
N ARG A 68 -1.91 1.81 -0.42
CA ARG A 68 -2.27 1.60 -1.83
C ARG A 68 -2.15 2.94 -2.53
N VAL A 69 -1.80 2.95 -3.82
CA VAL A 69 -1.60 4.20 -4.57
C VAL A 69 -2.50 4.20 -5.78
N LEU A 70 -3.34 5.22 -5.91
CA LEU A 70 -4.08 5.50 -7.14
C LEU A 70 -3.29 6.54 -7.94
N VAL A 71 -2.72 6.11 -9.05
CA VAL A 71 -2.03 7.00 -9.99
C VAL A 71 -3.02 7.47 -11.04
N ILE A 72 -3.11 8.78 -11.26
CA ILE A 72 -3.94 9.44 -12.26
C ILE A 72 -2.99 10.21 -13.18
N SER A 73 -3.01 9.89 -14.46
CA SER A 73 -2.16 10.43 -15.51
C SER A 73 -3.02 11.08 -16.59
N ALA A 74 -2.61 12.25 -17.08
CA ALA A 74 -3.26 12.92 -18.19
C ALA A 74 -2.24 13.79 -18.97
N PRO A 75 -2.55 14.21 -20.21
CA PRO A 75 -1.68 15.14 -20.94
C PRO A 75 -1.49 16.45 -20.17
N ASN A 76 -2.59 17.09 -19.77
CA ASN A 76 -2.64 18.34 -19.02
C ASN A 76 -3.93 18.42 -18.18
N ASP A 77 -4.12 19.53 -17.47
CA ASP A 77 -5.26 19.78 -16.58
C ASP A 77 -6.58 20.07 -17.32
N SER A 78 -6.51 20.38 -18.61
CA SER A 78 -7.64 20.68 -19.47
C SER A 78 -8.23 19.43 -20.13
N ASP A 79 -7.55 18.28 -20.02
CA ASP A 79 -8.01 16.99 -20.52
C ASP A 79 -9.41 16.63 -19.97
N GLY A 80 -10.31 16.22 -20.87
CA GLY A 80 -11.71 15.96 -20.51
C GLY A 80 -11.87 14.82 -19.51
N TYR A 81 -11.05 13.77 -19.60
CA TYR A 81 -11.07 12.64 -18.69
C TYR A 81 -10.48 13.00 -17.33
N TYR A 82 -9.41 13.79 -17.30
CA TYR A 82 -8.88 14.36 -16.07
C TYR A 82 -9.94 15.19 -15.34
N ARG A 83 -10.61 16.11 -16.04
CA ARG A 83 -11.67 16.95 -15.46
C ARG A 83 -12.84 16.12 -14.93
N LEU A 84 -13.27 15.10 -15.68
CA LEU A 84 -14.29 14.17 -15.23
C LEU A 84 -13.85 13.43 -13.96
N MET A 85 -12.60 12.95 -13.91
CA MET A 85 -12.06 12.29 -12.72
C MET A 85 -12.05 13.23 -11.51
N MET A 86 -11.62 14.48 -11.68
CA MET A 86 -11.60 15.46 -10.58
C MET A 86 -13.01 15.74 -10.05
N ASN A 87 -14.04 15.71 -10.89
CA ASN A 87 -15.45 15.85 -10.47
C ASN A 87 -15.95 14.64 -9.65
N LEU A 88 -15.36 13.46 -9.84
CA LEU A 88 -15.66 12.27 -9.03
C LEU A 88 -14.95 12.30 -7.68
N LEU A 89 -13.84 13.04 -7.54
CA LEU A 89 -13.08 13.19 -6.29
C LEU A 89 -13.69 14.23 -5.35
N LYS A 90 -14.95 14.02 -4.94
CA LYS A 90 -15.67 14.87 -4.00
C LYS A 90 -15.17 14.70 -2.56
N PRO A 91 -15.37 15.69 -1.66
CA PRO A 91 -14.93 15.61 -0.27
C PRO A 91 -15.33 14.32 0.48
N ASP A 92 -16.55 13.83 0.27
CA ASP A 92 -17.14 12.67 0.96
C ASP A 92 -16.42 11.35 0.68
N VAL A 93 -15.65 11.26 -0.41
CA VAL A 93 -14.94 10.04 -0.82
C VAL A 93 -13.63 9.85 -0.03
N TYR A 94 -13.04 10.91 0.51
CA TYR A 94 -11.70 10.82 1.11
C TYR A 94 -11.66 10.01 2.40
N CYS A 95 -12.76 9.94 3.16
CA CYS A 95 -12.85 9.00 4.29
C CYS A 95 -12.87 7.53 3.85
N GLU A 96 -13.53 7.23 2.72
CA GLU A 96 -13.55 5.88 2.14
C GLU A 96 -12.17 5.48 1.61
N MET A 97 -11.43 6.44 1.04
CA MET A 97 -10.04 6.27 0.63
C MET A 97 -9.11 6.07 1.84
N ALA A 98 -9.29 6.86 2.91
CA ALA A 98 -8.51 6.77 4.14
C ALA A 98 -8.68 5.40 4.82
N ASP A 99 -9.91 4.90 4.91
CA ASP A 99 -10.20 3.56 5.45
C ASP A 99 -9.42 2.45 4.72
N ARG A 100 -9.22 2.63 3.41
CA ARG A 100 -8.52 1.70 2.53
C ARG A 100 -7.01 1.96 2.43
N HIS A 101 -6.46 2.87 3.23
CA HIS A 101 -5.06 3.31 3.19
C HIS A 101 -4.62 3.74 1.78
N MET A 102 -5.49 4.41 1.04
CA MET A 102 -5.18 4.90 -0.30
C MET A 102 -4.48 6.24 -0.26
N GLN A 103 -3.60 6.49 -1.22
CA GLN A 103 -2.93 7.77 -1.49
C GLN A 103 -3.02 8.03 -2.99
N GLN A 104 -2.85 9.28 -3.44
CA GLN A 104 -2.95 9.60 -4.86
C GLN A 104 -1.64 10.19 -5.39
N ILE A 105 -1.33 9.86 -6.64
CA ILE A 105 -0.34 10.56 -7.44
C ILE A 105 -1.06 11.07 -8.68
N ILE A 106 -1.05 12.38 -8.91
CA ILE A 106 -1.58 13.02 -10.09
C ILE A 106 -0.40 13.53 -10.90
N MET A 107 -0.32 13.19 -12.18
CA MET A 107 0.78 13.63 -13.03
C MET A 107 0.32 14.03 -14.43
N PHE A 108 1.02 15.01 -14.98
CA PHE A 108 0.85 15.52 -16.33
C PHE A 108 2.14 15.28 -17.13
N HIS A 109 1.99 14.85 -18.38
CA HIS A 109 3.12 14.41 -19.21
C HIS A 109 3.28 15.19 -20.53
N GLU A 110 2.38 16.13 -20.84
CA GLU A 110 2.54 16.99 -22.02
C GLU A 110 3.76 17.92 -21.90
N LYS A 111 4.43 18.16 -23.02
CA LYS A 111 5.57 19.08 -23.10
C LYS A 111 5.14 20.48 -22.67
N GLY A 112 5.87 21.06 -21.71
CA GLY A 112 5.57 22.38 -21.13
C GLY A 112 4.68 22.33 -19.89
N ASN A 113 3.95 21.23 -19.66
CA ASN A 113 3.10 21.01 -18.49
C ASN A 113 3.53 19.79 -17.66
N MET A 114 4.74 19.27 -17.91
CA MET A 114 5.23 18.08 -17.24
C MET A 114 5.42 18.32 -15.74
N GLY A 115 4.83 17.45 -14.91
CA GLY A 115 4.87 17.60 -13.46
C GLY A 115 3.71 16.87 -12.81
N GLY A 116 3.40 17.25 -11.57
CA GLY A 116 2.27 16.66 -10.87
C GLY A 116 2.29 16.95 -9.39
N LYS A 117 1.53 16.15 -8.65
CA LYS A 117 1.46 16.20 -7.20
C LYS A 117 1.18 14.85 -6.59
N VAL A 118 1.71 14.66 -5.39
CA VAL A 118 1.38 13.56 -4.50
C VAL A 118 0.36 14.09 -3.51
N ARG A 119 -0.83 13.48 -3.44
CA ARG A 119 -1.84 13.81 -2.43
C ARG A 119 -1.86 12.74 -1.36
N ARG A 120 -1.45 13.13 -0.16
CA ARG A 120 -1.49 12.25 1.01
C ARG A 120 -2.79 12.42 1.76
N ILE A 121 -3.52 11.33 1.92
CA ILE A 121 -4.81 11.31 2.61
C ILE A 121 -4.55 10.92 4.07
N SER A 122 -4.97 11.79 5.00
CA SER A 122 -4.88 11.53 6.43
C SER A 122 -5.98 10.60 6.91
N ASN A 123 -5.87 10.10 8.14
CA ASN A 123 -6.94 9.28 8.75
C ASN A 123 -8.25 10.06 8.99
N GLN A 124 -8.20 11.40 8.94
CA GLN A 124 -9.38 12.28 9.05
C GLN A 124 -9.92 12.70 7.68
N GLY A 125 -9.38 12.16 6.58
CA GLY A 125 -9.82 12.48 5.22
C GLY A 125 -9.29 13.80 4.67
N SER A 126 -8.46 14.54 5.43
CA SER A 126 -7.77 15.72 4.93
C SER A 126 -6.60 15.36 4.02
N LEU A 127 -6.18 16.30 3.18
CA LEU A 127 -5.17 16.14 2.14
C LEU A 127 -3.93 16.96 2.44
N VAL A 128 -2.75 16.40 2.21
CA VAL A 128 -1.50 17.16 2.07
C VAL A 128 -1.03 17.00 0.63
N GLU A 129 -0.87 18.11 -0.08
CA GLU A 129 -0.37 18.12 -1.46
C GLU A 129 1.14 18.43 -1.48
N GLU A 130 1.93 17.53 -2.04
CA GLU A 130 3.36 17.69 -2.26
C GLU A 130 3.62 17.75 -3.77
N PRO A 131 4.45 18.69 -4.27
CA PRO A 131 4.79 18.75 -5.69
C PRO A 131 5.55 17.49 -6.12
N LEU A 132 5.22 16.97 -7.29
CA LEU A 132 5.95 15.88 -7.93
C LEU A 132 7.02 16.47 -8.85
N ASP A 133 8.28 16.08 -8.67
CA ASP A 133 9.38 16.47 -9.55
C ASP A 133 9.07 16.04 -11.02
N PRO A 134 9.03 17.00 -11.97
CA PRO A 134 8.80 16.71 -13.38
C PRO A 134 9.73 15.64 -13.95
N GLY A 135 10.97 15.56 -13.48
CA GLY A 135 11.94 14.55 -13.93
C GLY A 135 11.54 13.10 -13.60
N LEU A 136 10.60 12.90 -12.68
CA LEU A 136 10.09 11.59 -12.29
C LEU A 136 8.94 11.10 -13.16
N VAL A 137 8.22 12.01 -13.83
CA VAL A 137 7.04 11.68 -14.62
C VAL A 137 7.35 10.65 -15.72
N PRO A 138 8.38 10.83 -16.58
CA PRO A 138 8.68 9.85 -17.63
C PRO A 138 9.04 8.47 -17.06
N ARG A 139 9.67 8.43 -15.88
CA ARG A 139 10.06 7.18 -15.22
C ARG A 139 8.84 6.45 -14.66
N LEU A 140 7.91 7.17 -14.04
CA LEU A 140 6.64 6.62 -13.56
C LEU A 140 5.77 6.14 -14.74
N MET A 141 5.70 6.91 -15.82
CA MET A 141 5.02 6.50 -17.05
C MET A 141 5.57 5.18 -17.58
N GLY A 142 6.90 5.06 -17.71
CA GLY A 142 7.56 3.84 -18.15
C GLY A 142 7.34 2.64 -17.21
N PHE A 143 7.51 2.85 -15.90
CA PHE A 143 7.33 1.80 -14.89
C PHE A 143 5.89 1.25 -14.87
N LEU A 144 4.89 2.14 -14.97
CA LEU A 144 3.48 1.77 -14.92
C LEU A 144 2.93 1.30 -16.28
N LYS A 145 3.71 1.48 -17.35
CA LYS A 145 3.32 1.25 -18.75
C LYS A 145 2.13 2.12 -19.16
N LEU A 146 2.21 3.41 -18.84
CA LEU A 146 1.24 4.43 -19.24
C LEU A 146 1.65 5.05 -20.58
N GLU A 147 0.66 5.48 -21.35
CA GLU A 147 0.85 6.02 -22.70
C GLU A 147 0.93 7.56 -22.68
N ASP A 148 1.92 8.10 -23.38
CA ASP A 148 2.07 9.54 -23.59
C ASP A 148 0.90 10.11 -24.40
N GLY A 149 0.49 11.33 -24.10
CA GLY A 149 -0.65 11.99 -24.78
C GLY A 149 -2.03 11.37 -24.48
N LYS A 150 -2.14 10.42 -23.54
CA LYS A 150 -3.42 9.84 -23.12
C LYS A 150 -3.65 9.94 -21.62
N PHE A 151 -4.93 9.90 -21.25
CA PHE A 151 -5.34 9.66 -19.88
C PHE A 151 -5.06 8.21 -19.47
N GLY A 152 -4.70 8.00 -18.22
CA GLY A 152 -4.61 6.66 -17.65
C GLY A 152 -4.68 6.68 -16.13
N MET A 153 -5.35 5.69 -15.56
CA MET A 153 -5.37 5.47 -14.12
C MET A 153 -4.84 4.08 -13.79
N VAL A 154 -4.08 3.99 -12.71
CA VAL A 154 -3.49 2.72 -12.24
C VAL A 154 -3.68 2.61 -10.74
N LEU A 155 -4.26 1.50 -10.30
CA LEU A 155 -4.31 1.14 -8.88
C LEU A 155 -3.10 0.26 -8.56
N LEU A 156 -2.31 0.67 -7.56
CA LEU A 156 -1.20 -0.09 -7.00
C LEU A 156 -1.58 -0.69 -5.65
N ARG A 157 -1.23 -1.96 -5.46
CA ARG A 157 -1.31 -2.65 -4.17
C ARG A 157 -0.30 -2.04 -3.18
N LYS A 158 -0.39 -2.43 -1.91
CA LYS A 158 0.64 -2.12 -0.91
C LYS A 158 2.03 -2.66 -1.28
N THR A 159 2.11 -3.69 -2.14
CA THR A 159 3.37 -4.21 -2.69
C THR A 159 3.92 -3.38 -3.85
N LEU A 160 3.27 -2.28 -4.21
CA LEU A 160 3.52 -1.44 -5.39
C LEU A 160 3.32 -2.15 -6.74
N GLN A 161 2.82 -3.38 -6.71
CA GLN A 161 2.41 -4.09 -7.93
C GLN A 161 1.11 -3.51 -8.45
N VAL A 162 0.98 -3.50 -9.78
CA VAL A 162 -0.27 -3.04 -10.41
C VAL A 162 -1.39 -4.04 -10.12
N GLU A 163 -2.46 -3.52 -9.57
CA GLU A 163 -3.71 -4.23 -9.30
C GLU A 163 -4.64 -4.10 -10.51
N GLU A 164 -4.92 -2.86 -10.92
CA GLU A 164 -5.86 -2.55 -11.99
C GLU A 164 -5.35 -1.39 -12.86
N ARG A 165 -5.80 -1.35 -14.13
CA ARG A 165 -5.52 -0.27 -15.09
C ARG A 165 -6.82 0.18 -15.74
N TYR A 166 -7.00 1.49 -15.83
CA TYR A 166 -8.19 2.09 -16.43
C TYR A 166 -7.77 3.14 -17.47
N PRO A 167 -8.12 2.97 -18.75
CA PRO A 167 -7.82 3.95 -19.80
C PRO A 167 -8.80 5.15 -19.81
N TYR A 168 -9.77 5.17 -18.88
CA TYR A 168 -10.79 6.21 -18.71
C TYR A 168 -11.14 6.35 -17.22
N PRO A 169 -11.74 7.48 -16.79
CA PRO A 169 -12.12 7.68 -15.40
C PRO A 169 -13.22 6.70 -15.00
N VAL A 170 -12.96 5.94 -13.94
CA VAL A 170 -13.91 5.01 -13.34
C VAL A 170 -14.45 5.55 -12.03
N GLN A 171 -15.66 5.12 -11.68
CA GLN A 171 -16.25 5.45 -10.38
C GLN A 171 -15.40 4.85 -9.24
N LEU A 172 -15.29 5.58 -8.13
CA LEU A 172 -14.44 5.15 -7.02
C LEU A 172 -14.95 3.88 -6.35
N GLU A 173 -16.26 3.63 -6.41
CA GLU A 173 -16.90 2.42 -5.92
C GLU A 173 -16.29 1.16 -6.55
N ALA A 174 -16.03 1.18 -7.86
CA ALA A 174 -15.40 0.06 -8.56
C ALA A 174 -13.94 -0.15 -8.08
N ILE A 175 -13.21 0.95 -7.84
CA ILE A 175 -11.85 0.88 -7.28
C ILE A 175 -11.88 0.31 -5.85
N TYR A 176 -12.85 0.73 -5.03
CA TYR A 176 -13.03 0.22 -3.68
C TYR A 176 -13.40 -1.25 -3.66
N GLU A 177 -14.22 -1.70 -4.60
CA GLU A 177 -14.56 -3.10 -4.75
C GLU A 177 -13.33 -3.95 -5.07
N ALA A 178 -12.52 -3.53 -6.06
CA ALA A 178 -11.27 -4.21 -6.40
C ALA A 178 -10.35 -4.36 -5.17
N ILE A 179 -10.24 -3.30 -4.35
CA ILE A 179 -9.47 -3.33 -3.10
C ILE A 179 -10.10 -4.28 -2.06
N ASP A 180 -11.42 -4.20 -1.87
CA ASP A 180 -12.16 -4.96 -0.86
C ASP A 180 -12.23 -6.46 -1.16
N GLN A 181 -12.05 -6.87 -2.42
CA GLN A 181 -11.94 -8.27 -2.82
C GLN A 181 -10.61 -8.92 -2.39
N ALA A 182 -9.55 -8.14 -2.14
CA ALA A 182 -8.25 -8.67 -1.73
C ALA A 182 -8.31 -9.40 -0.36
N PRO A 183 -7.73 -10.60 -0.21
CA PRO A 183 -7.82 -11.38 1.04
C PRO A 183 -7.36 -10.62 2.29
N MET A 184 -6.24 -9.90 2.18
CA MET A 184 -5.70 -9.08 3.28
C MET A 184 -6.64 -7.97 3.72
N ARG A 185 -7.46 -7.43 2.79
CA ARG A 185 -8.40 -6.35 3.09
C ARG A 185 -9.57 -6.83 3.96
N ARG A 186 -9.96 -8.10 3.88
CA ARG A 186 -10.98 -8.69 4.78
C ARG A 186 -10.57 -8.61 6.25
N LEU A 187 -9.28 -8.81 6.54
CA LEU A 187 -8.73 -8.69 7.90
C LEU A 187 -8.60 -7.23 8.35
N GLU A 188 -8.27 -6.31 7.44
CA GLU A 188 -8.25 -4.87 7.75
C GLU A 188 -9.67 -4.37 8.11
N LYS A 189 -10.68 -4.76 7.31
CA LYS A 189 -12.07 -4.31 7.44
C LYS A 189 -12.72 -4.75 8.75
N SER A 190 -12.41 -5.96 9.24
CA SER A 190 -12.94 -6.43 10.53
C SER A 190 -12.45 -5.59 11.71
N ARG A 191 -11.26 -4.96 11.60
CA ARG A 191 -10.66 -4.10 12.62
C ARG A 191 -11.11 -2.64 12.55
N GLN A 192 -11.53 -2.17 11.38
CA GLN A 192 -11.87 -0.76 11.11
C GLN A 192 -13.35 -0.42 11.29
N LYS A 193 -14.07 -1.11 12.18
CA LYS A 193 -15.50 -0.82 12.42
C LYS A 193 -15.71 0.65 12.83
N GLY A 194 -16.56 1.35 12.07
CA GLY A 194 -16.91 2.75 12.32
C GLY A 194 -15.83 3.77 11.97
N PHE A 195 -14.74 3.38 11.29
CA PHE A 195 -13.68 4.31 10.90
C PHE A 195 -14.21 5.46 10.05
N VAL A 196 -14.95 5.15 8.98
CA VAL A 196 -15.51 6.17 8.07
C VAL A 196 -16.39 7.16 8.82
N GLN A 197 -17.24 6.70 9.74
CA GLN A 197 -18.10 7.59 10.51
C GLN A 197 -17.29 8.55 11.39
N LYS A 198 -16.25 8.04 12.07
CA LYS A 198 -15.34 8.86 12.88
C LYS A 198 -14.57 9.88 12.04
N CYS A 199 -14.12 9.47 10.85
CA CYS A 199 -13.48 10.34 9.88
C CYS A 199 -14.45 11.46 9.48
N LYS A 200 -15.68 11.12 9.07
CA LYS A 200 -16.75 12.07 8.71
C LYS A 200 -17.15 13.03 9.83
N THR A 201 -17.01 12.61 11.09
CA THR A 201 -17.26 13.48 12.25
C THR A 201 -16.18 14.55 12.43
N ALA A 202 -14.97 14.35 11.89
CA ALA A 202 -13.92 15.36 11.95
C ALA A 202 -14.25 16.58 11.06
N GLY A 203 -15.03 16.41 9.98
CA GLY A 203 -15.53 17.50 9.16
C GLY A 203 -14.45 18.20 8.32
N VAL A 204 -13.33 17.52 8.09
CA VAL A 204 -12.16 18.04 7.36
C VAL A 204 -11.88 17.23 6.08
N GLU A 205 -12.88 16.50 5.59
CA GLU A 205 -12.71 15.60 4.44
C GLU A 205 -12.42 16.42 3.18
N GLY A 206 -11.41 16.01 2.42
CA GLY A 206 -11.00 16.70 1.19
C GLY A 206 -10.37 18.09 1.40
N GLN A 207 -10.26 18.60 2.63
CA GLN A 207 -9.59 19.86 2.89
C GLN A 207 -8.08 19.71 2.68
N VAL A 208 -7.50 20.60 1.87
CA VAL A 208 -6.04 20.63 1.64
C VAL A 208 -5.36 21.41 2.76
N VAL A 209 -4.59 20.72 3.58
CA VAL A 209 -3.76 21.29 4.63
C VAL A 209 -2.42 21.66 4.01
N GLN A 210 -2.06 22.95 4.03
CA GLN A 210 -0.74 23.39 3.60
C GLN A 210 0.32 22.86 4.58
N SER A 211 1.38 22.24 4.05
CA SER A 211 2.55 21.93 4.86
C SER A 211 3.20 23.26 5.26
N VAL A 212 3.07 23.66 6.53
CA VAL A 212 3.74 24.86 7.04
C VAL A 212 5.25 24.61 7.00
N GLY A 213 5.90 25.10 5.94
CA GLY A 213 7.35 25.15 5.85
C GLY A 213 7.86 26.26 6.77
N SER A 214 8.72 25.89 7.71
CA SER A 214 9.44 26.82 8.58
C SER A 214 10.25 27.83 7.75
N ASN A 215 9.70 29.02 7.53
CA ASN A 215 10.46 30.21 7.13
C ASN A 215 10.04 31.36 8.04
N ALA A 216 10.48 31.29 9.30
CA ALA A 216 10.62 32.47 10.14
C ALA A 216 12.01 33.04 9.91
N VAL A 217 12.18 33.81 8.82
CA VAL A 217 13.29 34.76 8.72
C VAL A 217 12.90 35.94 9.61
N GLY A 218 13.59 36.07 10.75
CA GLY A 218 13.44 37.18 11.66
C GLY A 218 13.75 38.49 10.93
N LEU A 219 12.77 39.39 10.91
CA LEU A 219 12.96 40.78 10.54
C LEU A 219 13.09 41.56 11.86
N GLN A 220 14.30 41.98 12.21
CA GLN A 220 14.54 42.99 13.24
C GLN A 220 14.58 44.37 12.55
N PRO A 221 13.77 45.34 12.98
CA PRO A 221 13.96 46.73 12.59
C PRO A 221 15.12 47.35 13.38
N GLN A 222 15.71 48.36 12.76
CA GLN A 222 16.86 49.17 13.20
C GLN A 222 16.68 49.83 14.56
#